data_AF-A0AAE4DDL3-F1
#
_entry.id   AF-A0AAE4DDL3-F1
#
_cell.length_a   1.000
_cell.length_b   1.000
_cell.length_c   1.000
_cell.angle_alpha   90.00
_cell.angle_beta   90.00
_cell.angle_gamma   90.00
#
_symmetry.space_group_name_H-M   'P 1'
#
loop_
_entity.id
_entity.type
_entity.pdbx_description
1 polymer ?
#
loop_
_entity_poly.entity_id
_entity_poly.type
_entity_poly.pdbx_seq_one_letter_code
_entity_poly.pdbx_strand_id
1 'polypeptide(L)'
;MKHIISFFIFFSSILSTSVAQERVVKVDFESGSFVNSPSVPYDKPFLVEGEVLQNVEYVEVAIFPTESETELHRYSWNRYDQNQTETFSIKVPAVLKSNSKYDFKVITYKRLMPTQKEKLRKNLKDRVRFYLENNYKFDGKRVSVEKPKHVYRGLEKLIDKALEYHVSKNGLKYSAPSNLVLNELENDRDFKFRKFLSRKKTTMRDSIANKLIEKKVNHLTDLVMSEVNQFLNSDLVQQYRTVKVEAVPTDKERFSLPVNAGMYAWNKSTTIDNASVNNTNFTPGVGFTIPFAAKTTLAQKAKLFDSFGYSMGVLFDPVRDASGTEFVTPGVDIPVYTGFGVRLFKVVRFNVGGLILAEDGIQDFQKITFLPTAGLALELNLWMGVKK
;
A
#
# COMPACT_ATOMS: atom_id res chain seq x y z
N MET A 1 17.79 52.99 -3.52
CA MET A 1 17.03 51.99 -2.74
C MET A 1 15.87 51.34 -3.50
N LYS A 2 14.98 52.07 -4.17
CA LYS A 2 13.83 51.48 -4.91
C LYS A 2 14.24 50.45 -5.99
N HIS A 3 15.33 50.70 -6.72
CA HIS A 3 15.82 49.76 -7.74
C HIS A 3 16.45 48.48 -7.17
N ILE A 4 17.01 48.53 -5.95
CA ILE A 4 17.58 47.35 -5.28
C ILE A 4 16.47 46.45 -4.76
N ILE A 5 15.40 47.03 -4.21
CA ILE A 5 14.21 46.31 -3.75
C ILE A 5 13.48 45.66 -4.93
N SER A 6 13.37 46.37 -6.06
CA SER A 6 12.76 45.81 -7.28
C SER A 6 13.58 44.64 -7.87
N PHE A 7 14.91 44.69 -7.78
CA PHE A 7 15.78 43.61 -8.23
C PHE A 7 15.66 42.37 -7.31
N PHE A 8 15.53 42.58 -6.00
CA PHE A 8 15.35 41.50 -5.03
C PHE A 8 14.00 40.79 -5.18
N ILE A 9 12.94 41.54 -5.49
CA ILE A 9 11.60 40.97 -5.76
C ILE A 9 11.62 40.18 -7.07
N PHE A 10 12.28 40.68 -8.12
CA PHE A 10 12.38 39.99 -9.40
C PHE A 10 13.24 38.70 -9.31
N PHE A 11 14.30 38.71 -8.50
CA PHE A 11 15.14 37.53 -8.26
C PHE A 11 14.42 36.46 -7.42
N SER A 12 13.56 36.87 -6.48
CA SER A 12 12.73 35.95 -5.69
C SER A 12 11.64 35.25 -6.53
N SER A 13 11.11 35.91 -7.57
CA SER A 13 10.11 35.31 -8.46
C SER A 13 10.67 34.26 -9.42
N ILE A 14 11.96 34.34 -9.81
CA ILE A 14 12.59 33.40 -10.74
C ILE A 14 12.96 32.07 -10.05
N LEU A 15 13.14 32.07 -8.72
CA LEU A 15 13.49 30.87 -7.95
C LEU A 15 12.29 29.94 -7.63
N SER A 16 11.06 30.34 -8.00
CA SER A 16 9.84 29.66 -7.56
C SER A 16 9.28 28.61 -8.53
N THR A 17 9.91 28.37 -9.70
CA THR A 17 9.34 27.49 -10.74
C THR A 17 10.19 26.26 -11.07
N SER A 18 10.92 25.72 -10.08
CA SER A 18 11.46 24.35 -10.20
C SER A 18 10.33 23.36 -9.97
N VAL A 19 9.53 23.09 -11.01
CA VAL A 19 8.60 21.97 -11.01
C VAL A 19 9.45 20.71 -10.87
N ALA A 20 9.41 20.08 -9.70
CA ALA A 20 10.13 18.84 -9.46
C ALA A 20 9.58 17.78 -10.42
N GLN A 21 10.32 17.49 -11.51
CA GLN A 21 9.95 16.45 -12.45
C GLN A 21 9.94 15.11 -11.71
N GLU A 22 8.82 14.40 -11.76
CA GLU A 22 8.70 13.06 -11.17
C GLU A 22 9.73 12.14 -11.84
N ARG A 23 10.44 11.34 -11.05
CA ARG A 23 11.44 10.44 -11.63
C ARG A 23 10.73 9.42 -12.50
N VAL A 24 11.20 9.26 -13.73
CA VAL A 24 10.70 8.24 -14.65
C VAL A 24 11.63 7.04 -14.59
N VAL A 25 11.06 5.85 -14.47
CA VAL A 25 11.77 4.58 -14.48
C VAL A 25 11.22 3.76 -15.64
N LYS A 26 12.07 3.50 -16.64
CA LYS A 26 11.71 2.87 -17.90
C LYS A 26 12.00 1.38 -17.86
N VAL A 27 10.95 0.58 -18.03
CA VAL A 27 10.98 -0.87 -18.19
C VAL A 27 11.46 -1.18 -19.59
N ASP A 28 12.50 -2.00 -19.69
CA ASP A 28 12.84 -2.70 -20.92
C ASP A 28 12.35 -4.14 -20.83
N PHE A 29 11.44 -4.47 -21.75
CA PHE A 29 10.83 -5.79 -21.80
C PHE A 29 11.77 -6.87 -22.33
N GLU A 30 12.86 -6.51 -23.01
CA GLU A 30 13.85 -7.46 -23.54
C GLU A 30 14.89 -7.82 -22.48
N SER A 31 15.48 -6.83 -21.81
CA SER A 31 16.47 -7.08 -20.75
C SER A 31 15.85 -7.48 -19.41
N GLY A 32 14.56 -7.21 -19.20
CA GLY A 32 13.91 -7.42 -17.91
C GLY A 32 14.42 -6.49 -16.82
N SER A 33 14.86 -5.28 -17.19
CA SER A 33 15.50 -4.33 -16.29
C SER A 33 14.92 -2.93 -16.41
N PHE A 34 15.29 -2.06 -15.46
CA PHE A 34 15.08 -0.63 -15.60
C PHE A 34 16.30 0.01 -16.27
N VAL A 35 16.13 0.58 -17.46
CA VAL A 35 17.27 1.02 -18.30
C VAL A 35 17.88 2.32 -17.81
N ASN A 36 17.06 3.22 -17.27
CA ASN A 36 17.44 4.60 -17.00
C ASN A 36 17.61 4.93 -15.51
N SER A 37 17.40 3.96 -14.61
CA SER A 37 17.50 4.20 -13.18
C SER A 37 17.99 2.97 -12.44
N PRO A 38 19.15 3.05 -11.75
CA PRO A 38 19.64 1.95 -10.93
C PRO A 38 18.85 1.78 -9.62
N SER A 39 18.05 2.78 -9.23
CA SER A 39 17.22 2.77 -8.01
C SER A 39 15.90 3.52 -8.18
N VAL A 40 14.93 3.23 -7.31
CA VAL A 40 13.61 3.89 -7.29
C VAL A 40 13.45 4.81 -6.07
N PRO A 41 12.72 5.94 -6.18
CA PRO A 41 12.45 6.80 -5.03
C PRO A 41 11.59 6.09 -3.97
N TYR A 42 11.84 6.36 -2.69
CA TYR A 42 11.02 5.84 -1.59
C TYR A 42 10.08 6.91 -0.99
N ASP A 43 10.52 8.16 -0.95
CA ASP A 43 9.84 9.28 -0.30
C ASP A 43 8.99 10.14 -1.25
N LYS A 44 9.09 9.89 -2.56
CA LYS A 44 8.43 10.68 -3.61
C LYS A 44 7.74 9.78 -4.63
N PRO A 45 6.64 10.27 -5.24
CA PRO A 45 6.06 9.60 -6.38
C PRO A 45 7.03 9.50 -7.56
N PHE A 46 6.88 8.45 -8.35
CA PHE A 46 7.66 8.24 -9.58
C PHE A 46 6.77 7.59 -10.65
N LEU A 47 7.18 7.69 -11.91
CA LEU A 47 6.49 7.11 -13.05
C LEU A 47 7.21 5.83 -13.48
N VAL A 48 6.44 4.76 -13.68
CA VAL A 48 6.90 3.55 -14.37
C VAL A 48 6.40 3.63 -15.81
N GLU A 49 7.34 3.65 -16.74
CA GLU A 49 7.07 3.75 -18.18
C GLU A 49 7.62 2.55 -18.93
N GLY A 50 7.05 2.26 -20.10
CA GLY A 50 7.58 1.23 -20.99
C GLY A 50 6.86 1.22 -22.32
N GLU A 51 7.47 0.54 -23.28
CA GLU A 51 6.92 0.41 -24.63
C GLU A 51 5.82 -0.65 -24.68
N VAL A 52 4.74 -0.35 -25.40
CA VAL A 52 3.59 -1.22 -25.59
C VAL A 52 3.14 -1.20 -27.03
N LEU A 53 2.78 -2.36 -27.54
CA LEU A 53 2.15 -2.48 -28.85
C LEU A 53 0.77 -1.81 -28.85
N GLN A 54 0.33 -1.35 -30.02
CA GLN A 54 -0.96 -0.67 -30.17
C GLN A 54 -2.17 -1.52 -29.75
N ASN A 55 -2.06 -2.85 -29.80
CA ASN A 55 -3.12 -3.77 -29.36
C ASN A 55 -3.10 -4.10 -27.86
N VAL A 56 -2.15 -3.53 -27.10
CA VAL A 56 -2.14 -3.60 -25.62
C VAL A 56 -3.05 -2.52 -25.09
N GLU A 57 -4.11 -2.93 -24.39
CA GLU A 57 -5.16 -2.03 -23.86
C GLU A 57 -5.02 -1.77 -22.36
N TYR A 58 -4.25 -2.61 -21.68
CA TYR A 58 -4.15 -2.60 -20.23
C TYR A 58 -2.76 -3.05 -19.77
N VAL A 59 -2.24 -2.38 -18.74
CA VAL A 59 -0.95 -2.70 -18.12
C VAL A 59 -1.12 -2.66 -16.61
N GLU A 60 -0.54 -3.63 -15.92
CA GLU A 60 -0.45 -3.67 -14.47
C GLU A 60 1.01 -3.67 -14.02
N VAL A 61 1.28 -2.94 -12.94
CA VAL A 61 2.55 -2.95 -12.23
C VAL A 61 2.25 -3.38 -10.81
N ALA A 62 2.71 -4.58 -10.44
CA ALA A 62 2.66 -5.11 -9.10
C ALA A 62 4.04 -5.04 -8.44
N ILE A 63 4.07 -4.66 -7.17
CA ILE A 63 5.29 -4.44 -6.39
C ILE A 63 5.33 -5.44 -5.23
N PHE A 64 6.45 -6.15 -5.11
CA PHE A 64 6.70 -7.17 -4.10
C PHE A 64 7.96 -6.79 -3.30
N PRO A 65 8.02 -7.07 -1.99
CA PRO A 65 9.30 -7.12 -1.30
C PRO A 65 10.17 -8.19 -1.98
N THR A 66 11.47 -7.92 -2.14
CA THR A 66 12.39 -8.95 -2.65
C THR A 66 12.30 -10.21 -1.78
N GLU A 67 12.33 -11.39 -2.43
CA GLU A 67 12.18 -12.72 -1.80
C GLU A 67 10.79 -13.01 -1.18
N SER A 68 9.78 -12.18 -1.44
CA SER A 68 8.41 -12.41 -0.99
C SER A 68 7.45 -12.56 -2.16
N GLU A 69 6.57 -13.54 -2.08
CA GLU A 69 5.44 -13.74 -3.01
C GLU A 69 4.23 -12.85 -2.67
N THR A 70 4.29 -12.09 -1.57
CA THR A 70 3.17 -11.25 -1.12
C THR A 70 3.22 -9.89 -1.80
N GLU A 71 2.19 -9.60 -2.60
CA GLU A 71 2.02 -8.29 -3.23
C GLU A 71 1.80 -7.19 -2.18
N LEU A 72 2.56 -6.11 -2.28
CA LEU A 72 2.35 -4.91 -1.45
C LEU A 72 1.41 -3.93 -2.13
N HIS A 73 1.65 -3.66 -3.40
CA HIS A 73 0.93 -2.63 -4.15
C HIS A 73 0.73 -3.05 -5.60
N ARG A 74 -0.40 -2.63 -6.18
CA ARG A 74 -0.71 -2.78 -7.59
C ARG A 74 -1.27 -1.49 -8.14
N TYR A 75 -0.77 -1.14 -9.33
CA TYR A 75 -1.21 0.01 -10.10
C TYR A 75 -1.51 -0.44 -11.51
N SER A 76 -2.41 0.26 -12.18
CA SER A 76 -2.79 -0.08 -13.53
C SER A 76 -2.91 1.13 -14.43
N TRP A 77 -2.72 0.88 -15.73
CA TRP A 77 -2.91 1.83 -16.80
C TRP A 77 -3.88 1.25 -17.81
N ASN A 78 -4.90 2.05 -18.13
CA ASN A 78 -5.90 1.75 -19.13
C ASN A 78 -5.66 2.62 -20.35
N ARG A 79 -5.50 2.00 -21.52
CA ARG A 79 -5.49 2.75 -22.79
C ARG A 79 -6.87 3.34 -23.01
N TYR A 80 -6.95 4.62 -23.38
CA TYR A 80 -8.21 5.22 -23.83
C TYR A 80 -8.48 4.86 -25.30
N ASP A 81 -9.74 4.70 -25.71
CA ASP A 81 -10.12 4.02 -26.96
C ASP A 81 -9.56 4.64 -28.27
N GLN A 82 -9.10 5.90 -28.23
CA GLN A 82 -8.48 6.58 -29.37
C GLN A 82 -6.97 6.81 -29.21
N ASN A 83 -6.38 6.36 -28.11
CA ASN A 83 -4.98 6.58 -27.83
C ASN A 83 -4.11 5.59 -28.64
N GLN A 84 -3.29 6.13 -29.54
CA GLN A 84 -2.35 5.39 -30.37
C GLN A 84 -0.91 5.38 -29.83
N THR A 85 -0.67 5.90 -28.61
CA THR A 85 0.70 5.94 -28.04
C THR A 85 1.28 4.54 -27.89
N GLU A 86 2.56 4.39 -28.21
CA GLU A 86 3.27 3.11 -28.05
C GLU A 86 3.96 3.01 -26.69
N THR A 87 3.49 3.80 -25.73
CA THR A 87 4.02 3.84 -24.37
C THR A 87 2.89 3.85 -23.35
N PHE A 88 3.16 3.27 -22.18
CA PHE A 88 2.35 3.45 -20.98
C PHE A 88 3.11 4.27 -19.95
N SER A 89 2.38 4.92 -19.04
CA SER A 89 2.95 5.63 -17.90
C SER A 89 2.05 5.43 -16.68
N ILE A 90 2.60 4.81 -15.64
CA ILE A 90 1.90 4.51 -14.39
C ILE A 90 2.56 5.28 -13.26
N LYS A 91 1.78 6.10 -12.55
CA LYS A 91 2.26 6.82 -11.37
C LYS A 91 2.20 5.95 -10.13
N VAL A 92 3.37 5.71 -9.53
CA VAL A 92 3.54 5.03 -8.25
C VAL A 92 3.70 6.09 -7.15
N PRO A 93 2.79 6.16 -6.16
CA PRO A 93 2.94 7.06 -5.01
C PRO A 93 4.13 6.69 -4.10
N ALA A 94 4.46 7.57 -3.14
CA ALA A 94 5.52 7.35 -2.17
C ALA A 94 5.13 6.28 -1.12
N VAL A 95 5.20 5.01 -1.52
CA VAL A 95 4.79 3.85 -0.70
C VAL A 95 5.95 2.92 -0.32
N LEU A 96 7.14 3.13 -0.88
CA LEU A 96 8.30 2.26 -0.65
C LEU A 96 9.06 2.69 0.61
N LYS A 97 9.77 1.75 1.23
CA LYS A 97 10.66 2.01 2.37
C LYS A 97 12.06 2.32 1.87
N SER A 98 12.75 3.21 2.56
CA SER A 98 14.16 3.51 2.29
C SER A 98 15.04 2.28 2.50
N ASN A 99 16.22 2.28 1.85
CA ASN A 99 17.25 1.25 2.02
C ASN A 99 16.76 -0.21 1.85
N SER A 100 15.71 -0.41 1.06
CA SER A 100 15.06 -1.70 0.82
C SER A 100 15.19 -2.11 -0.65
N LYS A 101 14.85 -3.36 -0.97
CA LYS A 101 14.79 -3.85 -2.35
C LYS A 101 13.40 -4.39 -2.65
N TYR A 102 12.97 -4.18 -3.90
CA TYR A 102 11.65 -4.58 -4.37
C TYR A 102 11.74 -5.25 -5.73
N ASP A 103 10.84 -6.20 -5.97
CA ASP A 103 10.63 -6.81 -7.26
C ASP A 103 9.40 -6.16 -7.91
N PHE A 104 9.53 -5.75 -9.18
CA PHE A 104 8.45 -5.17 -9.96
C PHE A 104 8.00 -6.17 -11.01
N LYS A 105 6.71 -6.54 -10.99
CA LYS A 105 6.10 -7.37 -12.02
C LYS A 105 5.23 -6.50 -12.91
N VAL A 106 5.65 -6.33 -14.15
CA VAL A 106 4.93 -5.56 -15.17
C VAL A 106 4.22 -6.54 -16.11
N ILE A 107 2.90 -6.45 -16.17
CA ILE A 107 2.06 -7.34 -16.98
C ILE A 107 1.31 -6.50 -18.00
N THR A 108 1.43 -6.86 -19.27
CA THR A 108 0.70 -6.22 -20.37
C THR A 108 -0.41 -7.13 -20.86
N TYR A 109 -1.53 -6.54 -21.25
CA TYR A 109 -2.70 -7.28 -21.69
C TYR A 109 -3.20 -6.74 -23.04
N LYS A 110 -3.41 -7.68 -23.96
CA LYS A 110 -3.93 -7.39 -25.30
C LYS A 110 -5.44 -7.50 -25.34
N ARG A 111 -6.05 -6.68 -26.20
CA ARG A 111 -7.46 -6.83 -26.55
C ARG A 111 -7.75 -8.20 -27.15
N LEU A 112 -8.79 -8.88 -26.68
CA LEU A 112 -9.29 -10.05 -27.39
C LEU A 112 -10.06 -9.62 -28.64
N MET A 113 -9.73 -10.23 -29.76
CA MET A 113 -10.56 -10.12 -30.96
C MET A 113 -11.94 -10.76 -30.71
N PRO A 114 -13.01 -10.28 -31.36
CA PRO A 114 -14.35 -10.87 -31.22
C PRO A 114 -14.38 -12.39 -31.46
N THR A 115 -13.60 -12.88 -32.42
CA THR A 115 -13.47 -14.31 -32.74
C THR A 115 -12.81 -15.11 -31.62
N GLN A 116 -11.80 -14.54 -30.96
CA GLN A 116 -11.12 -15.15 -29.81
C GLN A 116 -12.06 -15.20 -28.60
N LYS A 117 -12.83 -14.12 -28.37
CA LYS A 117 -13.83 -14.03 -27.31
C LYS A 117 -14.92 -15.10 -27.49
N GLU A 118 -15.41 -15.29 -28.71
CA GLU A 118 -16.41 -16.32 -29.01
C GLU A 118 -15.83 -17.74 -28.84
N LYS A 119 -14.58 -17.96 -29.27
CA LYS A 119 -13.88 -19.23 -29.07
C LYS A 119 -13.68 -19.54 -27.59
N LEU A 120 -13.32 -18.56 -26.76
CA LEU A 120 -13.21 -18.71 -25.31
C LEU A 120 -14.55 -19.11 -24.70
N ARG A 121 -15.63 -18.39 -25.04
CA ARG A 121 -16.99 -18.68 -24.57
C ARG A 121 -17.42 -20.11 -24.93
N LYS A 122 -17.24 -20.51 -26.19
CA LYS A 122 -17.57 -21.85 -26.67
C LYS A 122 -16.76 -22.93 -25.94
N ASN A 123 -15.45 -22.75 -25.85
CA ASN A 123 -14.56 -23.69 -25.15
C ASN A 123 -14.95 -23.86 -23.68
N LEU A 124 -15.32 -22.77 -23.02
CA LEU A 124 -15.75 -22.81 -21.62
C LEU A 124 -17.08 -23.55 -21.48
N LYS A 125 -18.06 -23.24 -22.34
CA LYS A 125 -19.35 -23.92 -22.39
C LYS A 125 -19.17 -25.44 -22.59
N ASP A 126 -18.36 -25.84 -23.55
CA ASP A 126 -18.10 -27.25 -23.85
C ASP A 126 -17.40 -27.97 -22.68
N ARG A 127 -16.45 -27.30 -22.00
CA ARG A 127 -15.76 -27.85 -20.82
C ARG A 127 -16.69 -28.01 -19.62
N VAL A 128 -17.53 -27.00 -19.34
CA VAL A 128 -18.54 -27.06 -18.27
C VAL A 128 -19.51 -28.20 -18.55
N ARG A 129 -20.05 -28.28 -19.78
CA ARG A 129 -20.97 -29.35 -20.19
C ARG A 129 -20.32 -30.72 -19.99
N PHE A 130 -19.13 -30.93 -20.54
CA PHE A 130 -18.41 -32.19 -20.42
C PHE A 130 -18.12 -32.56 -18.97
N TYR A 131 -17.73 -31.59 -18.13
CA TYR A 131 -17.51 -31.84 -16.71
C TYR A 131 -18.80 -32.28 -16.01
N LEU A 132 -19.93 -31.63 -16.29
CA LEU A 132 -21.23 -32.02 -15.75
C LEU A 132 -21.64 -33.42 -16.21
N GLU A 133 -21.57 -33.72 -17.52
CA GLU A 133 -21.91 -35.04 -18.08
C GLU A 133 -21.20 -36.19 -17.37
N ASN A 134 -19.91 -36.03 -17.08
CA ASN A 134 -19.12 -37.05 -16.39
C ASN A 134 -19.45 -37.20 -14.89
N ASN A 135 -20.16 -36.24 -14.29
CA ASN A 135 -20.53 -36.26 -12.88
C ASN A 135 -21.99 -36.65 -12.64
N TYR A 136 -22.84 -36.66 -13.68
CA TYR A 136 -24.18 -37.25 -13.61
C TYR A 136 -24.11 -38.77 -13.79
N LYS A 137 -24.84 -39.50 -12.93
CA LYS A 137 -24.93 -40.96 -13.02
C LYS A 137 -26.38 -41.40 -13.10
N PHE A 138 -26.61 -42.49 -13.84
CA PHE A 138 -27.85 -43.25 -13.83
C PHE A 138 -27.61 -44.64 -13.22
N ASP A 139 -28.25 -44.94 -12.09
CA ASP A 139 -28.12 -46.22 -11.38
C ASP A 139 -29.23 -47.24 -11.75
N GLY A 140 -30.00 -46.95 -12.81
CA GLY A 140 -31.18 -47.71 -13.21
C GLY A 140 -32.49 -47.25 -12.55
N LYS A 141 -32.43 -46.49 -11.45
CA LYS A 141 -33.59 -46.01 -10.66
C LYS A 141 -33.60 -44.50 -10.44
N ARG A 142 -32.44 -43.85 -10.47
CA ARG A 142 -32.21 -42.43 -10.16
C ARG A 142 -31.19 -41.87 -11.14
N VAL A 143 -31.45 -40.64 -11.57
CA VAL A 143 -30.45 -39.78 -12.21
C VAL A 143 -30.01 -38.82 -11.11
N SER A 144 -28.73 -38.86 -10.73
CA SER A 144 -28.26 -38.07 -9.60
C SER A 144 -26.79 -37.67 -9.72
N VAL A 145 -26.43 -36.63 -8.97
CA VAL A 145 -25.06 -36.18 -8.74
C VAL A 145 -24.64 -36.65 -7.34
N GLU A 146 -23.64 -37.54 -7.26
CA GLU A 146 -23.27 -38.23 -6.01
C GLU A 146 -22.63 -37.29 -4.98
N LYS A 147 -21.99 -36.20 -5.41
CA LYS A 147 -21.29 -35.23 -4.55
C LYS A 147 -21.46 -33.77 -5.05
N PRO A 148 -22.64 -33.15 -4.92
CA PRO A 148 -22.94 -31.81 -5.45
C PRO A 148 -21.89 -30.74 -5.10
N LYS A 149 -21.48 -30.67 -3.82
CA LYS A 149 -20.45 -29.72 -3.36
C LYS A 149 -19.07 -29.93 -4.00
N HIS A 150 -18.72 -31.19 -4.28
CA HIS A 150 -17.45 -31.50 -4.95
C HIS A 150 -17.50 -31.10 -6.43
N VAL A 151 -18.63 -31.35 -7.10
CA VAL A 151 -18.87 -30.93 -8.48
C VAL A 151 -18.85 -29.41 -8.60
N TYR A 152 -19.54 -28.71 -7.70
CA TYR A 152 -19.55 -27.25 -7.65
C TYR A 152 -18.12 -26.67 -7.52
N ARG A 153 -17.31 -27.16 -6.57
CA ARG A 153 -15.90 -26.73 -6.42
C ARG A 153 -15.05 -27.08 -7.65
N GLY A 154 -15.38 -28.16 -8.34
CA GLY A 154 -14.71 -28.53 -9.59
C GLY A 154 -15.05 -27.58 -10.73
N LEU A 155 -16.30 -27.12 -10.83
CA LEU A 155 -16.72 -26.09 -11.78
C LEU A 155 -16.01 -24.78 -11.52
N GLU A 156 -15.96 -24.33 -10.27
CA GLU A 156 -15.23 -23.13 -9.84
C GLU A 156 -13.77 -23.17 -10.33
N LYS A 157 -13.03 -24.22 -9.95
CA LYS A 157 -11.63 -24.43 -10.37
C LYS A 157 -11.44 -24.49 -11.89
N LEU A 158 -12.37 -25.12 -12.61
CA LEU A 158 -12.32 -25.24 -14.05
C LEU A 158 -12.45 -23.87 -14.72
N ILE A 159 -13.39 -23.05 -14.24
CA ILE A 159 -13.61 -21.71 -14.75
C ILE A 159 -12.45 -20.79 -14.37
N ASP A 160 -12.00 -20.82 -13.12
CA ASP A 160 -10.83 -20.05 -12.65
C ASP A 160 -9.61 -20.32 -13.54
N LYS A 161 -9.31 -21.60 -13.80
CA LYS A 161 -8.20 -21.99 -14.67
C LYS A 161 -8.38 -21.54 -16.12
N ALA A 162 -9.61 -21.50 -16.63
CA ALA A 162 -9.89 -21.03 -17.97
C ALA A 162 -9.74 -19.50 -18.10
N LEU A 163 -10.01 -18.77 -17.02
CA LEU A 163 -9.98 -17.31 -16.96
C LEU A 163 -8.69 -16.74 -16.34
N GLU A 164 -7.76 -17.58 -15.89
CA GLU A 164 -6.52 -17.21 -15.19
C GLU A 164 -5.74 -16.07 -15.86
N TYR A 165 -5.65 -16.08 -17.19
CA TYR A 165 -4.91 -15.09 -17.98
C TYR A 165 -5.80 -13.97 -18.54
N HIS A 166 -7.04 -13.84 -18.07
CA HIS A 166 -8.01 -12.88 -18.55
C HIS A 166 -8.41 -11.93 -17.44
N VAL A 167 -8.43 -10.64 -17.76
CA VAL A 167 -8.88 -9.59 -16.84
C VAL A 167 -9.80 -8.62 -17.57
N SER A 168 -10.60 -7.90 -16.82
CA SER A 168 -11.47 -6.87 -17.37
C SER A 168 -10.85 -5.49 -17.22
N LYS A 169 -10.73 -4.75 -18.32
CA LYS A 169 -10.23 -3.37 -18.35
C LYS A 169 -11.08 -2.41 -17.51
N ASN A 170 -12.38 -2.71 -17.37
CA ASN A 170 -13.32 -1.89 -16.61
C ASN A 170 -13.44 -2.30 -15.12
N GLY A 171 -12.57 -3.19 -14.65
CA GLY A 171 -12.51 -3.59 -13.24
C GLY A 171 -13.53 -4.64 -12.80
N LEU A 172 -14.35 -5.16 -13.73
CA LEU A 172 -15.23 -6.30 -13.43
C LEU A 172 -14.38 -7.53 -13.11
N LYS A 173 -14.58 -8.09 -11.92
CA LYS A 173 -13.94 -9.33 -11.51
C LYS A 173 -14.91 -10.48 -11.73
N TYR A 174 -14.40 -11.60 -12.23
CA TYR A 174 -15.13 -12.85 -12.17
C TYR A 174 -15.33 -13.25 -10.70
N SER A 175 -16.54 -13.65 -10.36
CA SER A 175 -16.86 -14.32 -9.11
C SER A 175 -17.24 -15.76 -9.41
N ALA A 176 -16.89 -16.68 -8.51
CA ALA A 176 -17.33 -18.07 -8.57
C ALA A 176 -18.84 -18.18 -8.84
N PRO A 177 -19.30 -19.29 -9.44
CA PRO A 177 -20.72 -19.46 -9.75
C PRO A 177 -21.56 -19.31 -8.49
N SER A 178 -22.77 -18.79 -8.60
CA SER A 178 -23.59 -18.48 -7.44
C SER A 178 -24.07 -19.74 -6.72
N ASN A 179 -24.55 -19.56 -5.49
CA ASN A 179 -25.19 -20.64 -4.73
C ASN A 179 -26.42 -21.24 -5.44
N LEU A 180 -26.98 -20.56 -6.46
CA LEU A 180 -28.05 -21.12 -7.29
C LEU A 180 -27.59 -22.38 -8.03
N VAL A 181 -26.36 -22.38 -8.54
CA VAL A 181 -25.75 -23.55 -9.20
C VAL A 181 -25.59 -24.69 -8.20
N LEU A 182 -25.14 -24.39 -6.98
CA LEU A 182 -25.00 -25.39 -5.92
C LEU A 182 -26.37 -25.98 -5.53
N ASN A 183 -27.38 -25.13 -5.33
CA ASN A 183 -28.72 -25.56 -4.96
C ASN A 183 -29.32 -26.49 -6.04
N GLU A 184 -29.12 -26.18 -7.32
CA GLU A 184 -29.63 -27.01 -8.41
C GLU A 184 -28.91 -28.37 -8.47
N LEU A 185 -27.60 -28.41 -8.24
CA LEU A 185 -26.85 -29.67 -8.08
C LEU A 185 -27.33 -30.49 -6.87
N GLU A 186 -27.70 -29.84 -5.76
CA GLU A 186 -28.25 -30.49 -4.57
C GLU A 186 -29.67 -31.04 -4.81
N ASN A 187 -30.53 -30.29 -5.51
CA ASN A 187 -31.86 -30.76 -5.95
C ASN A 187 -31.75 -32.01 -6.83
N ASP A 188 -30.72 -32.06 -7.68
CA ASP A 188 -30.47 -33.16 -8.59
C ASP A 188 -29.97 -34.43 -7.91
N ARG A 189 -29.41 -34.34 -6.71
CA ARG A 189 -29.04 -35.51 -5.90
C ARG A 189 -30.26 -36.36 -5.53
N ASP A 190 -31.37 -35.70 -5.20
CA ASP A 190 -32.54 -36.35 -4.60
C ASP A 190 -33.67 -36.66 -5.62
N PHE A 191 -33.40 -36.47 -6.91
CA PHE A 191 -34.37 -36.67 -7.98
C PHE A 191 -34.72 -38.15 -8.21
N LYS A 192 -35.94 -38.54 -7.81
CA LYS A 192 -36.46 -39.91 -7.97
C LYS A 192 -37.16 -40.08 -9.32
N PHE A 193 -36.57 -40.88 -10.20
CA PHE A 193 -37.07 -41.22 -11.54
C PHE A 193 -38.33 -42.13 -11.55
N ARG A 194 -38.84 -42.50 -10.38
CA ARG A 194 -39.74 -43.65 -10.17
C ARG A 194 -41.16 -43.46 -10.73
N LYS A 195 -41.63 -42.22 -10.93
CA LYS A 195 -43.02 -41.96 -11.37
C LYS A 195 -43.27 -42.12 -12.88
N PHE A 196 -42.24 -42.13 -13.73
CA PHE A 196 -42.43 -42.03 -15.19
C PHE A 196 -42.22 -43.34 -15.99
N LEU A 197 -41.70 -44.43 -15.38
CA LEU A 197 -41.21 -45.59 -16.15
C LEU A 197 -41.61 -46.98 -15.63
N SER A 198 -42.58 -47.07 -14.72
CA SER A 198 -43.00 -48.33 -14.07
C SER A 198 -43.38 -49.49 -15.02
N ARG A 199 -43.52 -49.28 -16.33
CA ARG A 199 -43.95 -50.29 -17.31
C ARG A 199 -43.10 -50.41 -18.60
N LYS A 200 -41.94 -49.75 -18.72
CA LYS A 200 -41.14 -49.78 -19.98
C LYS A 200 -39.98 -50.80 -19.95
N LYS A 201 -39.59 -51.34 -21.12
CA LYS A 201 -38.41 -52.21 -21.35
C LYS A 201 -37.11 -51.48 -20.99
N THR A 202 -36.08 -52.21 -20.52
CA THR A 202 -34.80 -51.68 -20.00
C THR A 202 -34.12 -50.70 -20.96
N THR A 203 -33.96 -51.05 -22.24
CA THR A 203 -33.34 -50.17 -23.26
C THR A 203 -34.06 -48.84 -23.46
N MET A 204 -35.39 -48.83 -23.30
CA MET A 204 -36.19 -47.61 -23.38
C MET A 204 -36.08 -46.76 -22.12
N ARG A 205 -35.71 -47.35 -20.97
CA ARG A 205 -35.42 -46.61 -19.73
C ARG A 205 -34.09 -45.88 -19.83
N ASP A 206 -33.06 -46.53 -20.36
CA ASP A 206 -31.73 -45.93 -20.52
C ASP A 206 -31.75 -44.73 -21.47
N SER A 207 -32.47 -44.85 -22.60
CA SER A 207 -32.66 -43.73 -23.53
C SER A 207 -33.37 -42.52 -22.89
N ILE A 208 -34.40 -42.77 -22.08
CA ILE A 208 -35.15 -41.70 -21.38
C ILE A 208 -34.30 -41.09 -20.26
N ALA A 209 -33.51 -41.89 -19.56
CA ALA A 209 -32.56 -41.41 -18.55
C ALA A 209 -31.49 -40.52 -19.18
N ASN A 210 -30.87 -40.94 -20.29
CA ASN A 210 -29.87 -40.16 -21.01
C ASN A 210 -30.44 -38.82 -21.49
N LYS A 211 -31.66 -38.80 -22.03
CA LYS A 211 -32.33 -37.55 -22.43
C LYS A 211 -32.61 -36.61 -21.24
N LEU A 212 -32.87 -37.17 -20.05
CA LEU A 212 -33.10 -36.37 -18.85
C LEU A 212 -31.77 -35.83 -18.29
N ILE A 213 -30.71 -36.63 -18.30
CA ILE A 213 -29.34 -36.17 -18.00
C ILE A 213 -28.97 -35.02 -18.92
N GLU A 214 -29.13 -35.19 -20.22
CA GLU A 214 -28.85 -34.15 -21.23
C GLU A 214 -29.61 -32.86 -20.92
N LYS A 215 -30.91 -32.95 -20.58
CA LYS A 215 -31.71 -31.78 -20.20
C LYS A 215 -31.17 -31.07 -18.95
N LYS A 216 -30.79 -31.83 -17.91
CA LYS A 216 -30.25 -31.29 -16.65
C LYS A 216 -28.87 -30.66 -16.84
N VAL A 217 -28.00 -31.35 -17.56
CA VAL A 217 -26.67 -30.86 -17.96
C VAL A 217 -26.78 -29.57 -18.75
N ASN A 218 -27.66 -29.50 -19.76
CA ASN A 218 -27.84 -28.31 -20.58
C ASN A 218 -28.36 -27.14 -19.73
N HIS A 219 -29.34 -27.38 -18.87
CA HIS A 219 -29.87 -26.35 -17.96
C HIS A 219 -28.77 -25.78 -17.05
N LEU A 220 -28.01 -26.63 -16.37
CA LEU A 220 -26.91 -26.20 -15.50
C LEU A 220 -25.79 -25.51 -16.28
N THR A 221 -25.47 -26.01 -17.48
CA THR A 221 -24.46 -25.38 -18.35
C THR A 221 -24.89 -23.97 -18.71
N ASP A 222 -26.14 -23.78 -19.14
CA ASP A 222 -26.66 -22.47 -19.50
C ASP A 222 -26.74 -21.54 -18.27
N LEU A 223 -27.10 -22.06 -17.09
CA LEU A 223 -27.08 -21.32 -15.84
C LEU A 223 -25.67 -20.81 -15.50
N VAL A 224 -24.68 -21.71 -15.45
CA VAL A 224 -23.27 -21.36 -15.20
C VAL A 224 -22.78 -20.35 -16.24
N MET A 225 -23.05 -20.61 -17.52
CA MET A 225 -22.63 -19.70 -18.59
C MET A 225 -23.31 -18.34 -18.51
N SER A 226 -24.55 -18.24 -18.04
CA SER A 226 -25.23 -16.95 -17.87
C SER A 226 -24.53 -16.04 -16.86
N GLU A 227 -24.00 -16.62 -15.79
CA GLU A 227 -23.24 -15.90 -14.77
C GLU A 227 -21.84 -15.53 -15.27
N VAL A 228 -21.14 -16.49 -15.87
CA VAL A 228 -19.80 -16.26 -16.44
C VAL A 228 -19.84 -15.26 -17.59
N ASN A 229 -20.92 -15.24 -18.38
CA ASN A 229 -21.10 -14.33 -19.50
C ASN A 229 -21.11 -12.86 -19.07
N GLN A 230 -21.46 -12.52 -17.82
CA GLN A 230 -21.36 -11.15 -17.34
C GLN A 230 -19.90 -10.66 -17.37
N PHE A 231 -18.98 -11.50 -16.87
CA PHE A 231 -17.55 -11.23 -16.95
C PHE A 231 -17.03 -11.32 -18.38
N LEU A 232 -17.39 -12.37 -19.12
CA LEU A 232 -16.91 -12.52 -20.50
C LEU A 232 -17.37 -11.36 -21.38
N ASN A 233 -18.57 -10.81 -21.19
CA ASN A 233 -19.09 -9.72 -22.01
C ASN A 233 -18.41 -8.37 -21.75
N SER A 234 -17.68 -8.23 -20.66
CA SER A 234 -16.90 -7.02 -20.34
C SER A 234 -15.79 -6.73 -21.37
N ASP A 235 -15.06 -5.63 -21.15
CA ASP A 235 -13.85 -5.26 -21.90
C ASP A 235 -12.68 -6.19 -21.54
N LEU A 236 -12.84 -7.45 -21.92
CA LEU A 236 -11.94 -8.54 -21.61
C LEU A 236 -10.63 -8.38 -22.39
N VAL A 237 -9.53 -8.47 -21.66
CA VAL A 237 -8.17 -8.46 -22.19
C VAL A 237 -7.42 -9.71 -21.72
N GLN A 238 -6.46 -10.16 -22.51
CA GLN A 238 -5.67 -11.36 -22.26
C GLN A 238 -4.22 -10.97 -21.97
N GLN A 239 -3.62 -11.60 -20.96
CA GLN A 239 -2.20 -11.44 -20.65
C GLN A 239 -1.35 -11.74 -21.89
N TYR A 240 -0.44 -10.82 -22.22
CA TYR A 240 0.42 -10.92 -23.39
C TYR A 240 1.90 -11.08 -23.02
N ARG A 241 2.45 -10.14 -22.25
CA ARG A 241 3.84 -10.20 -21.76
C ARG A 241 3.88 -9.92 -20.28
N THR A 242 4.78 -10.59 -19.60
CA THR A 242 5.10 -10.38 -18.20
C THR A 242 6.59 -10.23 -18.08
N VAL A 243 7.01 -9.18 -17.39
CA VAL A 243 8.41 -8.92 -17.07
C VAL A 243 8.54 -8.73 -15.58
N LYS A 244 9.54 -9.38 -14.99
CA LYS A 244 9.90 -9.23 -13.59
C LYS A 244 11.24 -8.51 -13.52
N VAL A 245 11.25 -7.32 -12.95
CA VAL A 245 12.46 -6.56 -12.64
C VAL A 245 12.80 -6.84 -11.19
N GLU A 246 13.86 -7.59 -10.96
CA GLU A 246 14.20 -8.11 -9.62
C GLU A 246 15.15 -7.21 -8.84
N ALA A 247 15.03 -7.26 -7.52
CA ALA A 247 15.98 -6.69 -6.58
C ALA A 247 16.28 -5.20 -6.79
N VAL A 248 15.30 -4.42 -7.24
CA VAL A 248 15.45 -2.99 -7.50
C VAL A 248 15.62 -2.26 -6.17
N PRO A 249 16.78 -1.61 -5.94
CA PRO A 249 17.02 -0.91 -4.69
C PRO A 249 16.24 0.40 -4.65
N THR A 250 15.74 0.77 -3.47
CA THR A 250 15.28 2.14 -3.23
C THR A 250 16.45 3.08 -2.98
N ASP A 251 16.25 4.36 -3.28
CA ASP A 251 17.18 5.42 -2.89
C ASP A 251 17.56 5.30 -1.41
N LYS A 252 18.85 5.47 -1.12
CA LYS A 252 19.37 5.38 0.24
C LYS A 252 18.98 6.62 1.01
N GLU A 253 18.28 6.44 2.11
CA GLU A 253 18.12 7.50 3.11
C GLU A 253 19.46 7.70 3.80
N ARG A 254 20.02 8.91 3.67
CA ARG A 254 21.24 9.28 4.38
C ARG A 254 20.90 9.40 5.86
N PHE A 255 21.67 8.75 6.72
CA PHE A 255 21.55 8.99 8.15
C PHE A 255 21.78 10.47 8.44
N SER A 256 20.79 11.11 9.06
CA SER A 256 20.87 12.47 9.54
C SER A 256 20.49 12.49 11.00
N LEU A 257 21.21 13.26 11.80
CA LEU A 257 20.88 13.51 13.19
C LEU A 257 20.07 14.81 13.25
N PRO A 258 18.78 14.77 13.61
CA PRO A 258 18.01 15.97 13.82
C PRO A 258 18.55 16.68 15.07
N VAL A 259 19.18 17.84 14.86
CA VAL A 259 19.65 18.71 15.94
C VAL A 259 18.70 19.88 16.05
N ASN A 260 18.32 20.21 17.28
CA ASN A 260 17.39 21.27 17.58
C ASN A 260 18.08 22.36 18.41
N ALA A 261 17.75 23.63 18.14
CA ALA A 261 18.23 24.79 18.88
C ALA A 261 17.07 25.75 19.10
N GLY A 262 16.81 26.14 20.34
CA GLY A 262 15.57 26.84 20.68
C GLY A 262 15.53 27.46 22.06
N MET A 263 14.36 27.99 22.41
CA MET A 263 14.06 28.57 23.71
C MET A 263 13.14 27.63 24.50
N TYR A 264 13.46 27.42 25.78
CA TYR A 264 12.73 26.53 26.67
C TYR A 264 12.22 27.29 27.89
N ALA A 265 10.91 27.25 28.10
CA ALA A 265 10.24 27.84 29.25
C ALA A 265 10.31 26.90 30.45
N TRP A 266 10.54 27.46 31.63
CA TRP A 266 10.48 26.74 32.90
C TRP A 266 9.91 27.65 33.99
N ASN A 267 9.35 27.05 35.03
CA ASN A 267 8.85 27.76 36.20
C ASN A 267 9.25 27.01 37.47
N LYS A 268 10.07 27.64 38.31
CA LYS A 268 10.55 27.10 39.58
C LYS A 268 9.97 27.91 40.74
N SER A 269 9.19 27.24 41.58
CA SER A 269 8.64 27.78 42.82
C SER A 269 9.62 27.58 43.98
N THR A 270 9.77 28.59 44.83
CA THR A 270 10.45 28.50 46.14
C THR A 270 9.61 29.19 47.22
N THR A 271 9.90 28.94 48.49
CA THR A 271 9.18 29.56 49.62
C THR A 271 10.08 30.60 50.27
N ILE A 272 9.63 31.87 50.27
CA ILE A 272 10.32 33.00 50.90
C ILE A 272 9.33 33.63 51.88
N ASP A 273 9.71 33.79 53.15
CA ASP A 273 8.86 34.38 54.20
C ASP A 273 7.44 33.79 54.30
N ASN A 274 7.32 32.45 54.24
CA ASN A 274 6.05 31.70 54.22
C ASN A 274 5.14 32.00 53.02
N ALA A 275 5.62 32.69 51.98
CA ALA A 275 4.94 32.91 50.71
C ALA A 275 5.59 32.08 49.59
N SER A 276 4.77 31.45 48.75
CA SER A 276 5.27 30.76 47.55
C SER A 276 5.53 31.78 46.45
N VAL A 277 6.77 31.88 46.01
CA VAL A 277 7.22 32.79 44.95
C VAL A 277 7.71 31.97 43.77
N ASN A 278 7.24 32.31 42.57
CA ASN A 278 7.55 31.62 41.34
C ASN A 278 8.53 32.43 40.51
N ASN A 279 9.59 31.79 40.01
CA ASN A 279 10.43 32.35 38.96
C ASN A 279 10.14 31.62 37.65
N THR A 280 9.65 32.37 36.65
CA THR A 280 9.38 31.86 35.30
C THR A 280 10.32 32.53 34.32
N ASN A 281 11.05 31.74 33.55
CA ASN A 281 11.98 32.28 32.56
C ASN A 281 12.08 31.37 31.33
N PHE A 282 12.77 31.87 30.30
CA PHE A 282 13.09 31.17 29.07
C PHE A 282 14.61 31.09 28.91
N THR A 283 15.11 29.88 28.68
CA THR A 283 16.55 29.66 28.50
C THR A 283 16.81 29.06 27.12
N PRO A 284 17.82 29.55 26.38
CA PRO A 284 18.22 28.93 25.13
C PRO A 284 18.85 27.56 25.39
N GLY A 285 18.62 26.61 24.49
CA GLY A 285 19.16 25.27 24.60
C GLY A 285 19.32 24.59 23.26
N VAL A 286 20.14 23.55 23.25
CA VAL A 286 20.40 22.70 22.09
C VAL A 286 20.22 21.24 22.45
N GLY A 287 19.78 20.45 21.49
CA GLY A 287 19.61 19.03 21.68
C GLY A 287 19.49 18.27 20.38
N PHE A 288 19.16 17.00 20.48
CA PHE A 288 18.87 16.15 19.35
C PHE A 288 17.53 15.45 19.54
N THR A 289 16.94 15.03 18.41
CA THR A 289 15.67 14.32 18.40
C THR A 289 15.85 12.95 17.77
N ILE A 290 15.31 11.93 18.44
CA ILE A 290 15.12 10.60 17.88
C ILE A 290 13.69 10.55 17.33
N PRO A 291 13.50 10.63 16.00
CA PRO A 291 12.17 10.58 15.40
C PRO A 291 11.62 9.16 15.49
N PHE A 292 10.34 9.01 15.78
CA PHE A 292 9.70 7.71 15.70
C PHE A 292 9.45 7.31 14.24
N ALA A 293 9.69 6.03 13.90
CA ALA A 293 9.73 5.52 12.52
C ALA A 293 8.38 5.58 11.77
N ALA A 294 7.27 5.75 12.48
CA ALA A 294 5.95 5.91 11.87
C ALA A 294 5.62 7.39 11.74
N LYS A 295 5.52 7.89 10.49
CA LYS A 295 4.77 9.13 10.23
C LYS A 295 3.36 8.89 10.79
N THR A 296 2.98 9.65 11.80
CA THR A 296 1.66 9.52 12.42
C THR A 296 0.59 9.75 11.34
N THR A 297 -0.57 9.12 11.46
CA THR A 297 -1.71 9.34 10.55
C THR A 297 -2.10 10.82 10.47
N LEU A 298 -1.84 11.59 11.54
CA LEU A 298 -1.93 13.05 11.55
C LEU A 298 -0.91 13.73 10.62
N ALA A 299 0.36 13.33 10.66
CA ALA A 299 1.41 13.86 9.79
C ALA A 299 1.19 13.53 8.30
N GLN A 300 0.49 12.43 8.01
CA GLN A 300 0.10 12.09 6.64
C GLN A 300 -1.08 12.93 6.12
N LYS A 301 -2.01 13.34 6.99
CA LYS A 301 -3.21 14.11 6.60
C LYS A 301 -3.01 15.62 6.64
N ALA A 302 -2.22 16.11 7.59
CA ALA A 302 -2.03 17.54 7.82
C ALA A 302 -0.63 17.96 7.35
N LYS A 303 -0.56 18.77 6.29
CA LYS A 303 0.69 19.31 5.72
C LYS A 303 1.56 20.09 6.72
N LEU A 304 1.00 20.45 7.88
CA LEU A 304 1.67 21.18 8.95
C LEU A 304 2.52 20.28 9.85
N PHE A 305 2.10 19.03 10.06
CA PHE A 305 2.76 18.09 10.97
C PHE A 305 3.68 17.15 10.18
N ASP A 306 4.96 17.09 10.55
CA ASP A 306 5.95 16.33 9.80
C ASP A 306 6.39 15.06 10.54
N SER A 307 6.78 15.18 11.82
CA SER A 307 7.27 14.05 12.61
C SER A 307 7.00 14.19 14.11
N PHE A 308 6.83 13.06 14.79
CA PHE A 308 6.78 12.95 16.25
C PHE A 308 8.05 12.23 16.73
N GLY A 309 8.62 12.65 17.85
CA GLY A 309 9.88 12.09 18.34
C GLY A 309 10.17 12.41 19.80
N TYR A 310 11.22 11.79 20.30
CA TYR A 310 11.79 12.03 21.62
C TYR A 310 12.98 12.98 21.49
N SER A 311 12.99 14.07 22.25
CA SER A 311 14.03 15.09 22.23
C SER A 311 14.78 15.08 23.56
N MET A 312 16.11 15.22 23.49
CA MET A 312 16.94 15.47 24.67
C MET A 312 18.03 16.48 24.35
N GLY A 313 18.48 17.22 25.36
CA GLY A 313 19.54 18.20 25.19
C GLY A 313 19.86 18.96 26.46
N VAL A 314 20.52 20.10 26.30
CA VAL A 314 20.99 20.94 27.40
C VAL A 314 20.52 22.38 27.23
N LEU A 315 20.33 23.08 28.35
CA LEU A 315 20.11 24.52 28.40
C LEU A 315 21.44 25.22 28.70
N PHE A 316 21.65 26.39 28.10
CA PHE A 316 22.93 27.11 28.22
C PHE A 316 23.10 27.88 29.53
N ASP A 317 22.00 28.17 30.23
CA ASP A 317 22.01 28.85 31.52
C ASP A 317 21.39 27.97 32.61
N PRO A 318 21.86 28.05 33.87
CA PRO A 318 21.27 27.35 34.99
C PRO A 318 19.83 27.83 35.25
N VAL A 319 19.01 26.93 35.78
CA VAL A 319 17.67 27.29 36.25
C VAL A 319 17.82 28.00 37.59
N ARG A 320 17.19 29.16 37.77
CA ARG A 320 17.26 29.93 39.01
C ARG A 320 15.90 29.99 39.68
N ASP A 321 15.83 29.76 40.99
CA ASP A 321 14.61 30.05 41.74
C ASP A 321 14.48 31.55 42.05
N ALA A 322 13.42 31.95 42.76
CA ALA A 322 13.20 33.35 43.12
C ALA A 322 14.17 33.87 44.19
N SER A 323 14.87 32.98 44.92
CA SER A 323 15.94 33.32 45.86
C SER A 323 17.30 33.48 45.19
N GLY A 324 17.42 33.14 43.90
CA GLY A 324 18.67 33.20 43.15
C GLY A 324 19.53 31.94 43.24
N THR A 325 19.02 30.87 43.87
CA THR A 325 19.70 29.58 43.92
C THR A 325 19.71 28.94 42.54
N GLU A 326 20.88 28.47 42.11
CA GLU A 326 21.09 27.85 40.80
C GLU A 326 20.86 26.34 40.84
N PHE A 327 20.25 25.82 39.78
CA PHE A 327 19.92 24.43 39.60
C PHE A 327 20.44 23.92 38.25
N VAL A 328 21.21 22.83 38.29
CA VAL A 328 21.88 22.20 37.15
C VAL A 328 21.71 20.68 37.20
N THR A 329 22.06 19.96 36.13
CA THR A 329 22.06 18.48 36.19
C THR A 329 23.37 17.96 36.79
N PRO A 330 23.31 17.11 37.85
CA PRO A 330 24.51 16.49 38.41
C PRO A 330 25.35 15.78 37.34
N GLY A 331 26.65 16.09 37.30
CA GLY A 331 27.64 15.45 36.43
C GLY A 331 27.81 16.10 35.04
N VAL A 332 26.95 17.05 34.65
CA VAL A 332 27.10 17.82 33.40
C VAL A 332 27.13 19.33 33.67
N ASP A 333 26.79 19.76 34.89
CA ASP A 333 26.83 21.15 35.40
C ASP A 333 26.02 22.17 34.58
N ILE A 334 25.11 21.67 33.74
CA ILE A 334 24.13 22.44 32.96
C ILE A 334 22.79 21.70 32.99
N PRO A 335 21.64 22.39 32.91
CA PRO A 335 20.34 21.73 32.91
C PRO A 335 20.15 20.84 31.67
N VAL A 336 19.83 19.58 31.89
CA VAL A 336 19.46 18.61 30.86
C VAL A 336 17.95 18.56 30.74
N TYR A 337 17.44 18.71 29.52
CA TYR A 337 16.04 18.53 29.21
C TYR A 337 15.80 17.21 28.47
N THR A 338 14.64 16.63 28.73
CA THR A 338 14.12 15.48 27.98
C THR A 338 12.61 15.63 27.78
N GLY A 339 12.09 15.21 26.63
CA GLY A 339 10.66 15.27 26.37
C GLY A 339 10.24 14.70 25.04
N PHE A 340 8.95 14.78 24.77
CA PHE A 340 8.38 14.46 23.47
C PHE A 340 8.13 15.73 22.69
N GLY A 341 8.26 15.65 21.37
CA GLY A 341 8.02 16.82 20.53
C GLY A 341 7.41 16.49 19.19
N VAL A 342 6.79 17.50 18.60
CA VAL A 342 6.19 17.45 17.28
C VAL A 342 6.86 18.49 16.37
N ARG A 343 7.29 18.05 15.17
CA ARG A 343 7.85 18.94 14.15
C ARG A 343 6.76 19.48 13.24
N LEU A 344 6.76 20.80 13.13
CA LEU A 344 5.87 21.64 12.38
C LEU A 344 6.62 22.27 11.20
N PHE A 345 5.97 22.37 10.05
CA PHE A 345 6.50 23.02 8.84
C PHE A 345 7.88 22.53 8.38
N LYS A 346 8.26 21.31 8.79
CA LYS A 346 9.58 20.69 8.54
C LYS A 346 10.79 21.39 9.20
N VAL A 347 10.59 22.45 9.99
CA VAL A 347 11.70 23.24 10.55
C VAL A 347 11.52 23.67 12.00
N VAL A 348 10.28 23.78 12.51
CA VAL A 348 10.03 24.17 13.91
C VAL A 348 9.61 22.95 14.71
N ARG A 349 10.22 22.69 15.86
CA ARG A 349 9.78 21.66 16.79
C ARG A 349 9.23 22.30 18.06
N PHE A 350 8.06 21.83 18.46
CA PHE A 350 7.51 22.07 19.79
C PHE A 350 7.83 20.87 20.68
N ASN A 351 8.52 21.10 21.79
CA ASN A 351 8.94 20.09 22.76
C ASN A 351 8.19 20.30 24.09
N VAL A 352 7.74 19.22 24.72
CA VAL A 352 7.16 19.23 26.07
C VAL A 352 7.78 18.08 26.87
N GLY A 353 8.24 18.38 28.08
CA GLY A 353 8.92 17.40 28.91
C GLY A 353 9.33 17.93 30.27
N GLY A 354 10.49 17.49 30.73
CA GLY A 354 11.05 17.89 32.02
C GLY A 354 12.54 18.19 31.96
N LEU A 355 12.99 19.08 32.84
CA LEU A 355 14.39 19.32 33.18
C LEU A 355 14.77 18.43 34.35
N ILE A 356 15.96 17.86 34.28
CA ILE A 356 16.58 17.07 35.34
C ILE A 356 17.50 18.00 36.11
N LEU A 357 17.19 18.30 37.37
CA LEU A 357 17.86 19.36 38.12
C LEU A 357 18.25 18.90 39.52
N ALA A 358 19.36 19.39 40.04
CA ALA A 358 19.73 19.43 41.45
C ALA A 358 20.27 20.83 41.75
N GLU A 359 20.29 21.22 43.03
CA GLU A 359 20.96 22.46 43.44
C GLU A 359 22.44 22.39 43.10
N ASP A 360 22.99 23.48 42.57
CA ASP A 360 24.39 23.53 42.16
C ASP A 360 25.33 23.20 43.33
N GLY A 361 26.37 22.40 43.06
CA GLY A 361 27.27 21.84 44.07
C GLY A 361 26.81 20.54 44.74
N ILE A 362 25.58 20.05 44.48
CA ILE A 362 25.09 18.75 44.97
C ILE A 362 25.28 17.66 43.89
N GLN A 363 26.22 16.74 44.12
CA GLN A 363 26.45 15.58 43.22
C GLN A 363 25.61 14.33 43.57
N ASP A 364 24.73 14.43 44.55
CA ASP A 364 23.88 13.32 44.98
C ASP A 364 22.67 13.14 44.06
N PHE A 365 22.66 12.05 43.31
CA PHE A 365 21.57 11.65 42.41
C PHE A 365 20.23 11.41 43.15
N GLN A 366 20.23 11.28 44.48
CA GLN A 366 19.01 11.15 45.28
C GLN A 366 18.25 12.47 45.47
N LYS A 367 18.89 13.62 45.20
CA LYS A 367 18.29 14.96 45.32
C LYS A 367 17.82 15.56 43.99
N ILE A 368 17.68 14.72 42.96
CA ILE A 368 17.22 15.14 41.64
C ILE A 368 15.74 15.51 41.69
N THR A 369 15.43 16.68 41.15
CA THR A 369 14.08 17.19 40.91
C THR A 369 13.79 17.21 39.42
N PHE A 370 12.57 16.84 39.05
CA PHE A 370 12.05 17.00 37.69
C PHE A 370 11.22 18.27 37.60
N LEU A 371 11.59 19.19 36.71
CA LEU A 371 10.87 20.44 36.48
C LEU A 371 10.19 20.43 35.11
N PRO A 372 8.86 20.55 35.02
CA PRO A 372 8.18 20.63 33.72
C PRO A 372 8.72 21.77 32.85
N THR A 373 8.88 21.50 31.55
CA THR A 373 9.34 22.47 30.56
C THR A 373 8.62 22.31 29.24
N ALA A 374 8.48 23.41 28.50
CA ALA A 374 8.02 23.43 27.13
C ALA A 374 8.91 24.35 26.30
N GLY A 375 9.24 23.95 25.07
CA GLY A 375 10.17 24.69 24.22
C GLY A 375 9.78 24.74 22.76
N LEU A 376 10.25 25.80 22.10
CA LEU A 376 10.18 25.98 20.65
C LEU A 376 11.60 26.03 20.10
N ALA A 377 11.91 25.13 19.17
CA ALA A 377 13.23 24.99 18.60
C ALA A 377 13.20 24.91 17.07
N LEU A 378 14.24 25.42 16.44
CA LEU A 378 14.53 25.13 15.04
C LEU A 378 15.22 23.76 14.97
N GLU A 379 14.66 22.84 14.19
CA GLU A 379 15.25 21.52 13.93
C GLU A 379 15.92 21.50 12.55
N LEU A 380 17.19 21.13 12.54
CA LEU A 380 17.99 20.95 11.33
C LEU A 380 18.50 19.51 11.28
N ASN A 381 18.34 18.86 10.13
CA ASN A 381 18.88 17.53 9.89
C ASN A 381 20.36 17.65 9.52
N LEU A 382 21.26 17.39 10.47
CA LEU A 382 22.69 17.40 10.22
C LEU A 382 23.12 16.06 9.63
N TRP A 383 23.75 16.10 8.46
CA TRP A 383 24.37 14.91 7.87
C TRP A 383 25.75 14.70 8.51
N MET A 384 25.91 13.59 9.24
CA MET A 384 27.14 13.31 9.97
C MET A 384 28.20 12.56 9.15
N GLY A 385 28.00 12.37 7.83
CA GLY A 385 29.03 11.80 6.96
C GLY A 385 29.41 10.34 7.25
N VAL A 386 28.71 9.65 8.16
CA VAL A 386 29.05 8.27 8.55
C VAL A 386 28.84 7.37 7.34
N LYS A 387 29.95 6.92 6.73
CA LYS A 387 29.95 5.85 5.74
C LYS A 387 29.49 4.58 6.45
N LYS A 388 28.37 4.01 6.00
CA LYS A 388 27.94 2.68 6.43
C LYS A 388 28.70 1.62 5.64
#